data_AF-A0A2R6L516-F1
#
_entry.id   AF-A0A2R6L516-F1
#
_cell.length_a   1.000
_cell.length_b   1.000
_cell.length_c   1.000
_cell.angle_alpha   90.00
_cell.angle_beta   90.00
_cell.angle_gamma   90.00
#
_symmetry.space_group_name_H-M   'P 1'
#
loop_
_entity.id
_entity.type
_entity.pdbx_description
1 polymer ?
#
loop_
_entity_poly.entity_id
_entity_poly.type
_entity_poly.pdbx_seq_one_letter_code
_entity_poly.pdbx_strand_id
1 'polypeptide(L)'
;MIRTLLAACCLVGLVLGGTLAPAIGVGTPVPDLGAGGAGGAGDDDDGDGAFDDGDGDGGVGGGDVGGNGSNDLGVDSYGGIAAGGYPRRATVGGALSLSDHEAFRVESPRPRRWRLGAYASYTGDGWARNGTTPEPLTEPLSTTLSGRSRPRYEARVTARRPFDGLVSPWRPAFATAGDRRVLVGDGRALTVDGRIEAGDRYTVLTYGRVPRETAAAGGDGDVPPAVERRYTGLPEDTPARLGDRTAEITADAETSYERAVAVERWLEANKAYSLDATHDRDGDVADEFVFEMAAGYCQYFATAMVAMLRT
;
A
#
# COMPACT_ATOMS: atom_id res chain seq x y z
N MET A 1 13.23 56.88 32.35
CA MET A 1 11.94 56.94 31.63
C MET A 1 12.10 56.49 30.17
N ILE A 2 12.59 55.28 29.90
CA ILE A 2 12.71 54.68 28.54
C ILE A 2 12.50 53.16 28.63
N ARG A 3 11.55 52.68 29.45
CA ARG A 3 11.24 51.24 29.56
C ARG A 3 9.75 50.88 29.61
N THR A 4 8.85 51.85 29.47
CA THR A 4 7.40 51.64 29.48
C THR A 4 6.70 51.91 28.14
N LEU A 5 7.43 52.28 27.10
CA LEU A 5 6.84 52.66 25.80
C LEU A 5 6.90 51.57 24.71
N LEU A 6 7.57 50.43 24.94
CA LEU A 6 7.61 49.32 23.97
C LEU A 6 6.51 48.26 24.16
N ALA A 7 5.82 48.25 25.31
CA ALA A 7 4.79 47.24 25.61
C ALA A 7 3.41 47.59 25.02
N ALA A 8 3.20 48.83 24.55
CA ALA A 8 1.91 49.27 24.02
C ALA A 8 1.79 49.14 22.48
N CYS A 9 2.90 48.92 21.74
CA CYS A 9 2.86 48.74 20.29
C CYS A 9 2.57 47.29 19.84
N CYS A 10 2.74 46.29 20.71
CA CYS A 10 2.46 44.89 20.35
C CYS A 10 0.99 44.47 20.57
N LEU A 11 0.19 45.28 21.28
CA LEU A 11 -1.22 44.94 21.58
C LEU A 11 -2.24 45.61 20.65
N VAL A 12 -1.82 46.52 19.76
CA VAL A 12 -2.71 47.14 18.76
C VAL A 12 -2.62 46.44 17.40
N GLY A 13 -1.62 45.58 17.18
CA GLY A 13 -1.50 44.77 15.96
C GLY A 13 -2.36 43.50 15.92
N LEU A 14 -3.12 43.21 16.97
CA LEU A 14 -3.80 41.90 17.16
C LEU A 14 -5.33 41.99 17.16
N VAL A 15 -5.93 43.10 16.70
CA VAL A 15 -7.41 43.28 16.70
C VAL A 15 -7.99 43.72 15.34
N LEU A 16 -7.20 43.84 14.27
CA LEU A 16 -7.70 44.16 12.92
C LEU A 16 -7.21 43.13 11.90
N GLY A 17 -7.83 41.96 11.94
CA GLY A 17 -7.66 40.90 10.94
C GLY A 17 -8.82 39.90 10.96
N GLY A 18 -10.00 40.34 11.42
CA GLY A 18 -11.23 39.57 11.31
C GLY A 18 -11.96 39.95 10.03
N THR A 19 -12.50 38.93 9.35
CA THR A 19 -13.41 38.99 8.20
C THR A 19 -12.77 39.17 6.83
N LEU A 20 -12.42 38.02 6.22
CA LEU A 20 -12.79 37.61 4.85
C LEU A 20 -11.94 36.39 4.48
N ALA A 21 -12.29 35.22 5.02
CA ALA A 21 -11.85 33.96 4.44
C ALA A 21 -12.77 33.68 3.25
N PRO A 22 -12.28 33.67 1.99
CA PRO A 22 -13.07 33.12 0.91
C PRO A 22 -13.25 31.63 1.23
N ALA A 23 -14.51 31.20 1.31
CA ALA A 23 -14.89 29.80 1.32
C ALA A 23 -14.53 29.18 -0.03
N ILE A 24 -13.23 28.95 -0.25
CA ILE A 24 -12.76 28.03 -1.26
C ILE A 24 -12.73 26.70 -0.53
N GLY A 25 -13.73 25.86 -0.81
CA GLY A 25 -13.70 24.45 -0.46
C GLY A 25 -12.50 23.82 -1.14
N VAL A 26 -11.34 23.86 -0.48
CA VAL A 26 -10.18 23.08 -0.87
C VAL A 26 -10.47 21.67 -0.38
N GLY A 27 -11.25 20.92 -1.16
CA GLY A 27 -11.29 19.47 -1.04
C GLY A 27 -9.87 18.97 -1.26
N THR A 28 -9.22 18.49 -0.20
CA THR A 28 -7.86 17.98 -0.30
C THR A 28 -7.87 16.60 -0.94
N PRO A 29 -6.84 16.24 -1.73
CA PRO A 29 -6.84 14.99 -2.45
C PRO A 29 -6.71 13.84 -1.45
N VAL A 30 -7.76 13.05 -1.29
CA VAL A 30 -7.58 11.63 -0.94
C VAL A 30 -6.52 11.10 -1.92
N PRO A 31 -5.46 10.43 -1.44
CA PRO A 31 -4.46 9.84 -2.33
C PRO A 31 -5.19 9.05 -3.41
N ASP A 32 -4.75 9.16 -4.65
CA ASP A 32 -5.38 8.41 -5.72
C ASP A 32 -5.02 6.92 -5.55
N LEU A 33 -5.86 6.22 -4.79
CA LEU A 33 -5.70 4.82 -4.42
C LEU A 33 -6.12 3.86 -5.55
N GLY A 34 -6.36 4.38 -6.76
CA GLY A 34 -6.76 3.54 -7.90
C GLY A 34 -8.16 2.96 -7.79
N ALA A 35 -9.08 3.62 -7.09
CA ALA A 35 -10.49 3.20 -6.96
C ALA A 35 -11.39 3.72 -8.10
N GLY A 36 -10.82 4.27 -9.17
CA GLY A 36 -11.57 4.76 -10.33
C GLY A 36 -11.92 3.62 -11.28
N GLY A 37 -12.99 2.89 -10.99
CA GLY A 37 -13.65 2.04 -11.97
C GLY A 37 -14.62 2.88 -12.80
N ALA A 38 -14.55 2.76 -14.13
CA ALA A 38 -15.57 3.26 -15.03
C ALA A 38 -16.93 2.62 -14.69
N GLY A 39 -18.00 3.41 -14.85
CA GLY A 39 -19.37 3.03 -14.50
C GLY A 39 -19.82 1.71 -15.13
N GLY A 40 -20.61 0.96 -14.36
CA GLY A 40 -21.04 -0.38 -14.69
C GLY A 40 -22.15 -0.51 -15.73
N ALA A 41 -22.22 -1.73 -16.25
CA ALA A 41 -23.42 -2.50 -16.59
C ALA A 41 -23.07 -3.91 -16.06
N GLY A 42 -23.78 -4.49 -15.10
CA GLY A 42 -25.17 -4.89 -15.22
C GLY A 42 -25.21 -6.16 -16.07
N ASP A 43 -25.15 -7.32 -15.44
CA ASP A 43 -26.03 -8.46 -15.73
C ASP A 43 -25.72 -9.63 -14.78
N ASP A 44 -26.79 -10.11 -14.16
CA ASP A 44 -26.89 -11.31 -13.35
C ASP A 44 -26.65 -12.55 -14.21
N ASP A 45 -26.00 -13.59 -13.68
CA ASP A 45 -26.30 -14.97 -14.10
C ASP A 45 -25.98 -15.96 -12.99
N ASP A 46 -27.00 -16.74 -12.65
CA ASP A 46 -27.05 -17.85 -11.71
C ASP A 46 -26.22 -19.05 -12.21
N GLY A 47 -25.72 -19.90 -11.30
CA GLY A 47 -25.02 -21.11 -11.72
C GLY A 47 -24.56 -22.02 -10.58
N ASP A 48 -25.47 -22.84 -10.10
CA ASP A 48 -25.29 -23.91 -9.12
C ASP A 48 -24.31 -25.01 -9.58
N GLY A 49 -23.64 -25.67 -8.64
CA GLY A 49 -22.93 -26.93 -8.93
C GLY A 49 -21.99 -27.42 -7.83
N ALA A 50 -22.55 -28.13 -6.85
CA ALA A 50 -21.81 -28.96 -5.91
C ALA A 50 -21.23 -30.20 -6.61
N PHE A 51 -19.97 -30.54 -6.36
CA PHE A 51 -19.49 -31.93 -6.38
C PHE A 51 -18.39 -32.14 -5.33
N ASP A 52 -18.68 -33.11 -4.47
CA ASP A 52 -17.86 -33.77 -3.46
C ASP A 52 -16.98 -34.85 -4.11
N ASP A 53 -15.89 -35.20 -3.42
CA ASP A 53 -15.30 -36.55 -3.29
C ASP A 53 -13.76 -36.52 -3.15
N GLY A 54 -13.27 -37.03 -2.01
CA GLY A 54 -12.22 -38.05 -2.04
C GLY A 54 -10.89 -37.73 -1.38
N ASP A 55 -10.72 -38.23 -0.15
CA ASP A 55 -9.47 -38.44 0.59
C ASP A 55 -8.34 -39.13 -0.22
N GLY A 56 -7.09 -38.74 0.07
CA GLY A 56 -5.87 -39.39 -0.43
C GLY A 56 -4.65 -39.07 0.43
N ASP A 57 -4.20 -40.10 1.15
CA ASP A 57 -3.14 -40.16 2.18
C ASP A 57 -1.70 -39.87 1.68
N GLY A 58 -0.90 -39.29 2.60
CA GLY A 58 0.51 -39.59 2.91
C GLY A 58 1.58 -39.70 1.81
N GLY A 59 2.59 -38.83 1.86
CA GLY A 59 3.89 -39.09 1.23
C GLY A 59 4.90 -37.94 1.26
N VAL A 60 5.86 -38.02 2.16
CA VAL A 60 7.00 -37.09 2.32
C VAL A 60 7.96 -37.20 1.12
N GLY A 61 8.40 -36.06 0.57
CA GLY A 61 9.46 -36.01 -0.44
C GLY A 61 10.14 -34.65 -0.46
N GLY A 62 11.32 -34.56 0.17
CA GLY A 62 12.23 -33.43 -0.03
C GLY A 62 12.76 -33.42 -1.45
N GLY A 63 12.74 -32.25 -2.09
CA GLY A 63 13.29 -32.05 -3.42
C GLY A 63 13.54 -30.57 -3.68
N ASP A 64 14.80 -30.23 -3.93
CA ASP A 64 15.24 -28.98 -4.52
C ASP A 64 14.40 -28.59 -5.74
N VAL A 65 13.93 -27.34 -5.81
CA VAL A 65 13.35 -26.78 -7.04
C VAL A 65 13.92 -25.40 -7.31
N GLY A 66 14.97 -25.37 -8.12
CA GLY A 66 15.12 -24.30 -9.11
C GLY A 66 14.03 -24.49 -10.17
N GLY A 67 13.17 -23.50 -10.37
CA GLY A 67 12.01 -23.63 -11.25
C GLY A 67 11.52 -22.32 -11.81
N ASN A 68 11.85 -22.09 -13.07
CA ASN A 68 11.21 -21.14 -13.98
C ASN A 68 9.73 -21.51 -14.13
N GLY A 69 8.82 -20.61 -13.72
CA GLY A 69 7.37 -20.83 -13.82
C GLY A 69 6.62 -19.52 -13.96
N SER A 70 5.66 -19.48 -14.88
CA SER A 70 4.59 -18.49 -14.95
C SER A 70 3.73 -18.60 -13.70
N ASN A 71 3.78 -17.61 -12.81
CA ASN A 71 3.08 -17.66 -11.53
C ASN A 71 1.66 -17.08 -11.65
N ASP A 72 0.77 -17.87 -12.26
CA ASP A 72 -0.69 -17.73 -12.10
C ASP A 72 -1.30 -18.84 -11.22
N LEU A 73 -0.45 -19.69 -10.65
CA LEU A 73 -0.86 -20.61 -9.59
C LEU A 73 -0.88 -19.84 -8.27
N GLY A 74 -1.92 -20.00 -7.47
CA GLY A 74 -2.12 -19.35 -6.18
C GLY A 74 -1.10 -19.78 -5.12
N VAL A 75 0.17 -19.45 -5.33
CA VAL A 75 1.22 -19.72 -4.36
C VAL A 75 1.09 -18.70 -3.24
N ASP A 76 0.60 -19.17 -2.08
CA ASP A 76 0.66 -18.43 -0.84
C ASP A 76 2.13 -18.18 -0.50
N SER A 77 2.56 -16.92 -0.60
CA SER A 77 3.91 -16.52 -0.24
C SER A 77 3.98 -16.40 1.28
N TYR A 78 4.49 -17.43 1.95
CA TYR A 78 4.88 -17.41 3.36
C TYR A 78 6.36 -17.05 3.47
N GLY A 79 6.73 -16.18 4.41
CA GLY A 79 8.11 -15.75 4.66
C GLY A 79 8.49 -14.50 3.90
N GLY A 80 8.30 -14.47 2.58
CA GLY A 80 8.68 -13.28 1.80
C GLY A 80 8.32 -13.35 0.32
N ILE A 81 8.11 -12.17 -0.26
CA ILE A 81 7.82 -12.02 -1.70
C ILE A 81 9.14 -11.71 -2.43
N ALA A 82 9.52 -12.57 -3.36
CA ALA A 82 10.71 -12.37 -4.18
C ALA A 82 10.65 -11.03 -4.94
N ALA A 83 11.80 -10.39 -5.14
CA ALA A 83 11.88 -9.16 -5.92
C ALA A 83 11.41 -9.42 -7.36
N GLY A 84 10.29 -8.80 -7.75
CA GLY A 84 9.62 -9.01 -9.04
C GLY A 84 8.38 -9.92 -8.97
N GLY A 85 8.19 -10.61 -7.85
CA GLY A 85 6.96 -11.31 -7.52
C GLY A 85 5.89 -10.33 -7.05
N TYR A 86 4.70 -10.50 -7.59
CA TYR A 86 3.50 -9.87 -7.07
C TYR A 86 2.44 -10.99 -7.13
N PRO A 87 2.32 -11.84 -6.07
CA PRO A 87 1.32 -12.92 -5.97
C PRO A 87 -0.06 -12.46 -5.45
N ARG A 88 -1.15 -13.12 -5.90
CA ARG A 88 -2.53 -12.77 -5.51
C ARG A 88 -2.74 -12.72 -3.99
N ARG A 89 -2.13 -13.63 -3.24
CA ARG A 89 -2.13 -13.67 -1.78
C ARG A 89 -0.70 -13.61 -1.25
N ALA A 90 -0.55 -13.07 -0.05
CA ALA A 90 0.70 -13.03 0.68
C ALA A 90 0.40 -13.25 2.17
N THR A 91 0.81 -14.39 2.69
CA THR A 91 0.73 -14.70 4.12
C THR A 91 1.84 -13.94 4.84
N VAL A 92 1.55 -13.40 6.01
CA VAL A 92 2.54 -12.67 6.81
C VAL A 92 3.27 -13.65 7.72
N GLY A 93 4.54 -13.35 8.01
CA GLY A 93 5.40 -14.19 8.84
C GLY A 93 6.15 -15.24 8.05
N GLY A 94 6.87 -16.10 8.75
CA GLY A 94 7.81 -17.06 8.17
C GLY A 94 9.26 -16.55 8.18
N ALA A 95 10.22 -17.47 8.07
CA ALA A 95 11.63 -17.10 8.09
C ALA A 95 11.99 -16.30 6.84
N LEU A 96 12.53 -15.09 7.04
CA LEU A 96 13.07 -14.28 5.96
C LEU A 96 14.56 -14.59 5.75
N SER A 97 14.89 -15.10 4.58
CA SER A 97 16.29 -15.19 4.12
C SER A 97 16.56 -14.13 3.06
N LEU A 98 17.58 -13.32 3.30
CA LEU A 98 18.00 -12.29 2.34
C LEU A 98 18.97 -12.87 1.32
N SER A 99 18.87 -12.38 0.08
CA SER A 99 19.78 -12.69 -1.01
C SER A 99 20.48 -11.42 -1.48
N ASP A 100 21.74 -11.53 -1.89
CA ASP A 100 22.56 -10.47 -2.48
C ASP A 100 22.36 -10.33 -4.00
N HIS A 101 21.47 -11.13 -4.57
CA HIS A 101 21.21 -11.15 -5.99
C HIS A 101 20.55 -9.87 -6.50
N GLU A 102 21.19 -9.22 -7.49
CA GLU A 102 20.62 -8.04 -8.15
C GLU A 102 19.31 -8.42 -8.87
N ALA A 103 18.20 -7.79 -8.49
CA ALA A 103 16.90 -7.99 -9.12
C ALA A 103 16.67 -7.02 -10.30
N PHE A 104 17.01 -5.75 -10.10
CA PHE A 104 16.87 -4.69 -11.11
C PHE A 104 17.77 -3.50 -10.75
N ARG A 105 18.09 -2.70 -11.77
CA ARG A 105 18.77 -1.41 -11.62
C ARG A 105 17.82 -0.28 -12.01
N VAL A 106 17.77 0.78 -11.21
CA VAL A 106 16.94 1.96 -11.50
C VAL A 106 17.79 3.21 -11.69
N GLU A 107 17.55 3.92 -12.78
CA GLU A 107 18.03 5.27 -13.03
C GLU A 107 16.88 6.25 -12.75
N SER A 108 17.07 7.13 -11.76
CA SER A 108 16.07 8.10 -11.38
C SER A 108 16.75 9.34 -10.80
N PRO A 109 16.20 10.55 -11.01
CA PRO A 109 16.77 11.76 -10.43
C PRO A 109 16.72 11.81 -8.89
N ARG A 110 15.96 10.91 -8.24
CA ARG A 110 15.84 10.85 -6.78
C ARG A 110 15.69 9.42 -6.28
N PRO A 111 16.25 9.07 -5.10
CA PRO A 111 15.97 7.80 -4.45
C PRO A 111 14.50 7.71 -4.00
N ARG A 112 13.91 6.52 -4.13
CA ARG A 112 12.49 6.24 -3.85
C ARG A 112 12.28 4.84 -3.29
N ARG A 113 11.13 4.65 -2.64
CA ARG A 113 10.55 3.32 -2.42
C ARG A 113 9.99 2.84 -3.76
N TRP A 114 10.39 1.64 -4.14
CA TRP A 114 10.07 1.01 -5.41
C TRP A 114 8.92 0.01 -5.21
N ARG A 115 7.78 0.30 -5.83
CA ARG A 115 6.52 -0.41 -5.64
C ARG A 115 6.31 -1.42 -6.77
N LEU A 116 5.84 -2.62 -6.40
CA LEU A 116 5.30 -3.61 -7.33
C LEU A 116 3.76 -3.53 -7.40
N GLY A 117 3.10 -3.35 -6.26
CA GLY A 117 1.67 -3.11 -6.19
C GLY A 117 1.18 -2.88 -4.75
N ALA A 118 -0.10 -3.16 -4.48
CA ALA A 118 -0.67 -3.17 -3.13
C ALA A 118 -1.76 -4.22 -2.98
N TYR A 119 -1.80 -4.79 -1.78
CA TYR A 119 -2.91 -5.58 -1.31
C TYR A 119 -3.99 -4.67 -0.72
N ALA A 120 -5.24 -5.09 -0.83
CA ALA A 120 -6.37 -4.31 -0.34
C ALA A 120 -7.07 -5.00 0.83
N SER A 121 -7.11 -6.33 0.85
CA SER A 121 -7.88 -7.09 1.83
C SER A 121 -6.97 -7.81 2.80
N TYR A 122 -7.16 -7.52 4.07
CA TYR A 122 -6.51 -8.21 5.17
C TYR A 122 -7.31 -9.48 5.49
N THR A 123 -6.63 -10.60 5.69
CA THR A 123 -7.24 -11.92 5.87
C THR A 123 -7.07 -12.49 7.27
N GLY A 124 -6.49 -11.72 8.19
CA GLY A 124 -6.14 -12.17 9.55
C GLY A 124 -4.73 -12.78 9.61
N ASP A 125 -4.40 -13.65 8.65
CA ASP A 125 -3.07 -14.28 8.51
C ASP A 125 -2.19 -13.61 7.44
N GLY A 126 -2.75 -12.66 6.68
CA GLY A 126 -2.11 -12.16 5.47
C GLY A 126 -2.92 -11.16 4.69
N TRP A 127 -2.60 -11.09 3.40
CA TRP A 127 -3.09 -10.07 2.50
C TRP A 127 -3.51 -10.66 1.15
N ALA A 128 -4.66 -10.25 0.65
CA ALA A 128 -5.18 -10.60 -0.65
C ALA A 128 -5.33 -9.37 -1.55
N ARG A 129 -5.05 -9.58 -2.84
CA ARG A 129 -5.54 -8.70 -3.89
C ARG A 129 -6.99 -9.02 -4.12
N ASN A 130 -7.86 -8.11 -3.76
CA ASN A 130 -9.20 -8.10 -4.32
C ASN A 130 -9.05 -7.38 -5.66
N GLY A 131 -8.84 -8.15 -6.74
CA GLY A 131 -8.37 -7.64 -8.02
C GLY A 131 -9.37 -7.89 -9.15
N THR A 132 -9.81 -6.85 -9.86
CA THR A 132 -10.40 -7.02 -11.19
C THR A 132 -9.32 -7.36 -12.23
N THR A 133 -9.75 -7.84 -13.40
CA THR A 133 -8.86 -8.11 -14.54
C THR A 133 -8.09 -6.83 -14.92
N PRO A 134 -6.75 -6.86 -15.00
CA PRO A 134 -5.97 -5.69 -15.41
C PRO A 134 -6.34 -5.19 -16.80
N GLU A 135 -6.39 -3.86 -16.96
CA GLU A 135 -6.77 -3.21 -18.21
C GLU A 135 -5.56 -2.63 -18.94
N PRO A 136 -5.60 -2.52 -20.28
CA PRO A 136 -4.56 -1.83 -21.04
C PRO A 136 -4.34 -0.38 -20.58
N LEU A 137 -3.09 -0.05 -20.24
CA LEU A 137 -2.69 1.33 -19.95
C LEU A 137 -2.36 2.05 -21.26
N THR A 138 -3.37 2.68 -21.88
CA THR A 138 -3.23 3.38 -23.17
C THR A 138 -2.96 4.87 -23.02
N GLU A 139 -3.35 5.46 -21.89
CA GLU A 139 -3.15 6.87 -21.58
C GLU A 139 -2.65 7.08 -20.14
N PRO A 140 -2.07 8.25 -19.81
CA PRO A 140 -1.63 8.52 -18.46
C PRO A 140 -2.78 8.44 -17.45
N LEU A 141 -2.58 7.67 -16.38
CA LEU A 141 -3.51 7.51 -15.28
C LEU A 141 -3.93 8.89 -14.76
N SER A 142 -5.23 9.11 -14.67
CA SER A 142 -5.77 10.35 -14.11
C SER A 142 -5.28 10.54 -12.67
N THR A 143 -5.17 11.80 -12.25
CA THR A 143 -5.08 12.15 -10.83
C THR A 143 -6.19 13.11 -10.46
N THR A 144 -7.40 12.88 -10.94
CA THR A 144 -8.56 13.80 -10.87
C THR A 144 -8.77 14.44 -9.49
N LEU A 145 -8.37 13.79 -8.39
CA LEU A 145 -8.42 14.37 -7.04
C LEU A 145 -7.26 15.34 -6.69
N SER A 146 -6.11 15.23 -7.35
CA SER A 146 -4.86 15.97 -7.08
C SER A 146 -4.64 17.21 -7.96
N GLY A 147 -5.49 17.44 -8.98
CA GLY A 147 -5.34 18.54 -9.95
C GLY A 147 -4.03 18.51 -10.76
N ARG A 148 -3.29 17.38 -10.77
CA ARG A 148 -1.99 17.27 -11.46
C ARG A 148 -2.17 16.62 -12.82
N SER A 149 -2.08 17.44 -13.86
CA SER A 149 -2.22 16.97 -15.24
C SER A 149 -0.89 16.49 -15.86
N ARG A 150 0.28 16.71 -15.23
CA ARG A 150 1.58 16.38 -15.83
C ARG A 150 2.48 15.52 -14.93
N PRO A 151 3.10 14.45 -15.45
CA PRO A 151 4.15 13.71 -14.75
C PRO A 151 5.29 14.63 -14.30
N ARG A 152 5.88 14.33 -13.14
CA ARG A 152 6.97 15.12 -12.56
C ARG A 152 8.35 14.69 -13.05
N TYR A 153 8.58 13.38 -13.18
CA TYR A 153 9.86 12.83 -13.64
C TYR A 153 9.69 11.40 -14.14
N GLU A 154 10.73 10.94 -14.82
CA GLU A 154 10.88 9.60 -15.38
C GLU A 154 11.81 8.75 -14.49
N ALA A 155 11.50 7.46 -14.37
CA ALA A 155 12.42 6.44 -13.90
C ALA A 155 12.63 5.39 -15.00
N ARG A 156 13.89 5.01 -15.24
CA ARG A 156 14.25 3.93 -16.15
C ARG A 156 14.70 2.73 -15.36
N VAL A 157 14.14 1.56 -15.66
CA VAL A 157 14.45 0.32 -14.96
C VAL A 157 15.04 -0.67 -15.94
N THR A 158 16.14 -1.31 -15.52
CA THR A 158 16.74 -2.44 -16.21
C THR A 158 16.58 -3.69 -15.36
N ALA A 159 15.90 -4.70 -15.91
CA ALA A 159 15.71 -5.99 -15.26
C ALA A 159 17.03 -6.77 -15.22
N ARG A 160 17.33 -7.40 -14.08
CA ARG A 160 18.44 -8.37 -13.95
C ARG A 160 17.97 -9.80 -13.81
N ARG A 161 16.68 -9.97 -13.52
CA ARG A 161 15.98 -11.24 -13.42
C ARG A 161 14.59 -11.06 -14.02
N PRO A 162 13.92 -12.16 -14.40
CA PRO A 162 12.58 -12.07 -14.92
C PRO A 162 11.56 -11.64 -13.85
N PHE A 163 10.55 -10.85 -14.23
CA PHE A 163 9.42 -10.50 -13.38
C PHE A 163 8.16 -10.15 -14.15
N ASP A 164 7.02 -10.30 -13.47
CA ASP A 164 5.69 -10.10 -14.05
C ASP A 164 5.10 -8.73 -13.63
N GLY A 165 5.55 -8.18 -12.50
CA GLY A 165 5.18 -6.84 -12.01
C GLY A 165 6.21 -5.77 -12.34
N LEU A 166 5.78 -4.65 -12.93
CA LEU A 166 6.64 -3.51 -13.19
C LEU A 166 6.92 -2.73 -11.89
N VAL A 167 8.20 -2.61 -11.58
CA VAL A 167 8.70 -1.77 -10.50
C VAL A 167 8.48 -0.30 -10.84
N SER A 168 7.80 0.41 -9.97
CA SER A 168 7.43 1.82 -10.20
C SER A 168 7.66 2.71 -8.97
N PRO A 169 7.95 4.00 -9.16
CA PRO A 169 7.77 4.98 -8.08
C PRO A 169 6.30 5.05 -7.65
N TRP A 170 6.05 5.52 -6.43
CA TRP A 170 4.68 5.84 -5.99
C TRP A 170 3.98 6.81 -6.94
N ARG A 171 2.68 6.56 -7.20
CA ARG A 171 1.85 7.28 -8.17
C ARG A 171 2.42 7.23 -9.59
N PRO A 172 2.47 6.03 -10.20
CA PRO A 172 2.74 5.94 -11.63
C PRO A 172 1.69 6.76 -12.40
N ALA A 173 2.16 7.42 -13.44
CA ALA A 173 1.34 8.13 -14.42
C ALA A 173 1.18 7.26 -15.67
N PHE A 174 2.29 6.76 -16.20
CA PHE A 174 2.31 5.97 -17.41
C PHE A 174 3.57 5.10 -17.44
N ALA A 175 3.59 4.04 -18.26
CA ALA A 175 4.79 3.26 -18.49
C ALA A 175 4.85 2.69 -19.90
N THR A 176 6.06 2.41 -20.37
CA THR A 176 6.34 1.79 -21.67
C THR A 176 7.39 0.71 -21.50
N ALA A 177 7.16 -0.48 -22.06
CA ALA A 177 8.02 -1.66 -21.88
C ALA A 177 8.37 -2.33 -23.22
N GLY A 178 9.07 -1.60 -24.10
CA GLY A 178 9.36 -2.06 -25.46
C GLY A 178 8.07 -2.23 -26.26
N ASP A 179 7.93 -3.37 -26.95
CA ASP A 179 6.75 -3.70 -27.75
C ASP A 179 5.62 -4.35 -26.93
N ARG A 180 5.83 -4.55 -25.61
CA ARG A 180 4.83 -5.15 -24.73
C ARG A 180 3.78 -4.12 -24.33
N ARG A 181 2.53 -4.57 -24.23
CA ARG A 181 1.42 -3.78 -23.71
C ARG A 181 1.51 -3.73 -22.20
N VAL A 182 1.55 -2.51 -21.66
CA VAL A 182 1.47 -2.30 -20.22
C VAL A 182 0.01 -2.39 -19.79
N LEU A 183 -0.22 -3.09 -18.68
CA LEU A 183 -1.52 -3.22 -18.05
C LEU A 183 -1.50 -2.51 -16.69
N VAL A 184 -2.65 -1.97 -16.30
CA VAL A 184 -2.88 -1.42 -14.97
C VAL A 184 -3.92 -2.26 -14.26
N GLY A 185 -3.55 -2.76 -13.09
CA GLY A 185 -4.47 -3.43 -12.19
C GLY A 185 -4.81 -2.59 -10.97
N ASP A 186 -5.51 -3.23 -10.05
CA ASP A 186 -5.92 -2.62 -8.79
C ASP A 186 -4.77 -2.05 -7.98
N GLY A 187 -5.09 -0.95 -7.26
CA GLY A 187 -4.09 -0.18 -6.54
C GLY A 187 -3.02 0.43 -7.47
N ARG A 188 -3.29 0.52 -8.77
CA ARG A 188 -2.35 1.03 -9.80
C ARG A 188 -1.06 0.22 -9.89
N ALA A 189 -1.14 -1.09 -9.63
CA ALA A 189 -0.05 -1.99 -9.96
C ALA A 189 0.11 -2.04 -11.48
N LEU A 190 1.35 -1.98 -11.96
CA LEU A 190 1.64 -2.04 -13.38
C LEU A 190 2.19 -3.42 -13.72
N THR A 191 1.70 -4.03 -14.78
CA THR A 191 2.18 -5.33 -15.31
C THR A 191 2.33 -5.24 -16.83
N VAL A 192 2.74 -6.32 -17.48
CA VAL A 192 2.79 -6.44 -18.95
C VAL A 192 2.02 -7.66 -19.43
N ASP A 193 1.63 -7.67 -20.70
CA ASP A 193 1.12 -8.87 -21.36
C ASP A 193 2.27 -9.85 -21.65
N GLY A 194 2.55 -10.70 -20.67
CA GLY A 194 3.67 -11.63 -20.69
C GLY A 194 4.61 -11.36 -19.52
N ARG A 195 5.92 -11.35 -19.79
CA ARG A 195 6.96 -11.24 -18.76
C ARG A 195 8.07 -10.29 -19.20
N ILE A 196 8.62 -9.56 -18.24
CA ILE A 196 9.89 -8.84 -18.40
C ILE A 196 11.02 -9.82 -18.17
N GLU A 197 11.95 -9.90 -19.12
CA GLU A 197 13.09 -10.80 -19.07
C GLU A 197 14.35 -10.11 -18.54
N ALA A 198 15.34 -10.88 -18.10
CA ALA A 198 16.63 -10.32 -17.71
C ALA A 198 17.27 -9.55 -18.88
N GLY A 199 17.70 -8.31 -18.63
CA GLY A 199 18.25 -7.40 -19.64
C GLY A 199 17.23 -6.43 -20.26
N ASP A 200 15.93 -6.71 -20.12
CA ASP A 200 14.88 -5.80 -20.60
C ASP A 200 14.93 -4.45 -19.89
N ARG A 201 14.47 -3.42 -20.60
CA ARG A 201 14.37 -2.07 -20.10
C ARG A 201 12.96 -1.53 -20.29
N TYR A 202 12.49 -0.79 -19.30
CA TYR A 202 11.23 -0.05 -19.39
C TYR A 202 11.34 1.27 -18.66
N THR A 203 10.36 2.12 -18.97
CA THR A 203 10.28 3.49 -18.47
C THR A 203 8.98 3.69 -17.74
N VAL A 204 9.02 4.37 -16.59
CA VAL A 204 7.85 4.75 -15.81
C VAL A 204 7.85 6.25 -15.58
N LEU A 205 6.77 6.90 -16.01
CA LEU A 205 6.46 8.29 -15.67
C LEU A 205 5.70 8.32 -14.34
N THR A 206 6.02 9.26 -13.45
CA THR A 206 5.36 9.37 -12.14
C THR A 206 4.95 10.80 -11.83
N TYR A 207 3.82 10.97 -11.13
CA TYR A 207 3.38 12.25 -10.56
C TYR A 207 4.18 12.65 -9.31
N GLY A 208 5.01 11.75 -8.80
CA GLY A 208 5.80 11.92 -7.60
C GLY A 208 4.98 11.90 -6.31
N ARG A 209 5.71 11.94 -5.19
CA ARG A 209 5.15 11.93 -3.84
C ARG A 209 4.39 13.22 -3.51
N VAL A 210 3.33 13.08 -2.74
CA VAL A 210 2.68 14.20 -2.03
C VAL A 210 3.55 14.58 -0.81
N PRO A 211 4.03 15.83 -0.69
CA PRO A 211 4.83 16.27 0.46
C PRO A 211 4.15 15.96 1.80
N ARG A 212 4.93 15.73 2.87
CA ARG A 212 4.35 15.35 4.18
C ARG A 212 3.51 16.50 4.73
N GLU A 213 3.99 17.71 4.55
CA GLU A 213 3.36 18.97 4.96
C GLU A 213 2.01 19.14 4.24
N THR A 214 1.93 18.77 2.96
CA THR A 214 0.68 18.78 2.21
C THR A 214 -0.30 17.71 2.69
N ALA A 215 0.19 16.52 3.07
CA ALA A 215 -0.66 15.48 3.64
C ALA A 215 -1.15 15.83 5.05
N ALA A 216 -0.28 16.43 5.87
CA ALA A 216 -0.58 16.86 7.24
C ALA A 216 -1.54 18.06 7.29
N ALA A 217 -1.43 18.97 6.32
CA ALA A 217 -2.38 20.07 6.16
C ALA A 217 -3.70 19.62 5.51
N GLY A 218 -3.81 18.35 5.08
CA GLY A 218 -5.04 17.78 4.57
C GLY A 218 -6.00 17.44 5.70
N GLY A 219 -7.26 17.85 5.55
CA GLY A 219 -8.32 17.44 6.47
C GLY A 219 -8.92 16.09 6.10
N ASP A 220 -9.78 15.59 6.99
CA ASP A 220 -10.59 14.37 6.82
C ASP A 220 -11.80 14.65 5.91
N GLY A 221 -11.54 15.18 4.71
CA GLY A 221 -12.60 15.47 3.73
C GLY A 221 -13.38 14.22 3.32
N ASP A 222 -14.50 14.42 2.60
CA ASP A 222 -15.38 13.33 2.20
C ASP A 222 -14.63 12.21 1.46
N VAL A 223 -14.56 11.04 2.09
CA VAL A 223 -13.96 9.84 1.48
C VAL A 223 -15.01 9.20 0.56
N PRO A 224 -14.68 8.95 -0.72
CA PRO A 224 -15.63 8.28 -1.62
C PRO A 224 -16.04 6.90 -1.06
N PRO A 225 -17.34 6.53 -1.08
CA PRO A 225 -17.81 5.25 -0.50
C PRO A 225 -17.12 4.01 -1.08
N ALA A 226 -16.70 4.06 -2.34
CA ALA A 226 -15.94 2.99 -2.99
C ALA A 226 -14.52 2.82 -2.43
N VAL A 227 -13.91 3.93 -1.98
CA VAL A 227 -12.60 3.93 -1.32
C VAL A 227 -12.74 3.37 0.09
N GLU A 228 -13.70 3.87 0.85
CA GLU A 228 -13.97 3.41 2.22
C GLU A 228 -14.22 1.90 2.25
N ARG A 229 -15.25 1.42 1.54
CA ARG A 229 -15.60 -0.01 1.47
C ARG A 229 -14.42 -0.91 1.07
N ARG A 230 -13.51 -0.41 0.22
CA ARG A 230 -12.37 -1.19 -0.26
C ARG A 230 -11.20 -1.21 0.72
N TYR A 231 -10.98 -0.13 1.48
CA TYR A 231 -9.76 0.07 2.25
C TYR A 231 -9.93 0.06 3.77
N THR A 232 -11.16 -0.05 4.29
CA THR A 232 -11.44 -0.15 5.73
C THR A 232 -11.86 -1.55 6.20
N GLY A 233 -12.06 -2.51 5.30
CA GLY A 233 -12.50 -3.85 5.68
C GLY A 233 -11.48 -4.64 6.53
N LEU A 234 -11.99 -5.29 7.57
CA LEU A 234 -11.30 -6.25 8.44
C LEU A 234 -12.09 -7.57 8.51
N PRO A 235 -11.44 -8.73 8.74
CA PRO A 235 -12.12 -9.98 9.06
C PRO A 235 -13.08 -9.84 10.25
N GLU A 236 -14.23 -10.53 10.22
CA GLU A 236 -15.24 -10.45 11.28
C GLU A 236 -14.74 -10.95 12.65
N ASP A 237 -13.76 -11.85 12.64
CA ASP A 237 -13.10 -12.43 13.80
C ASP A 237 -11.89 -11.61 14.29
N THR A 238 -11.61 -10.44 13.70
CA THR A 238 -10.56 -9.54 14.18
C THR A 238 -10.81 -9.18 15.65
N PRO A 239 -9.86 -9.43 16.57
CA PRO A 239 -10.09 -9.19 17.99
C PRO A 239 -10.37 -7.73 18.35
N ALA A 240 -11.45 -7.49 19.11
CA ALA A 240 -11.85 -6.14 19.53
C ALA A 240 -10.77 -5.38 20.30
N ARG A 241 -9.88 -6.09 21.01
CA ARG A 241 -8.75 -5.50 21.76
C ARG A 241 -7.84 -4.67 20.87
N LEU A 242 -7.71 -5.00 19.58
CA LEU A 242 -6.93 -4.23 18.61
C LEU A 242 -7.50 -2.83 18.41
N GLY A 243 -8.83 -2.72 18.32
CA GLY A 243 -9.54 -1.44 18.20
C GLY A 243 -9.43 -0.61 19.47
N ASP A 244 -9.64 -1.23 20.63
CA ASP A 244 -9.50 -0.56 21.93
C ASP A 244 -8.09 0.04 22.11
N ARG A 245 -7.04 -0.74 21.81
CA ARG A 245 -5.65 -0.26 21.86
C ARG A 245 -5.40 0.87 20.86
N THR A 246 -5.96 0.80 19.67
CA THR A 246 -5.80 1.86 18.66
C THR A 246 -6.48 3.14 19.11
N ALA A 247 -7.69 3.06 19.68
CA ALA A 247 -8.40 4.21 20.22
C ALA A 247 -7.61 4.88 21.35
N GLU A 248 -6.97 4.11 22.24
CA GLU A 248 -6.08 4.65 23.28
C GLU A 248 -4.87 5.38 22.68
N ILE A 249 -4.20 4.78 21.69
CA ILE A 249 -3.01 5.35 21.04
C ILE A 249 -3.34 6.65 20.31
N THR A 250 -4.55 6.75 19.78
CA THR A 250 -4.99 7.86 18.92
C THR A 250 -5.90 8.86 19.62
N ALA A 251 -6.05 8.78 20.95
CA ALA A 251 -6.99 9.60 21.72
C ALA A 251 -6.79 11.12 21.54
N ASP A 252 -5.54 11.57 21.38
CA ASP A 252 -5.20 12.99 21.21
C ASP A 252 -5.11 13.42 19.73
N ALA A 253 -5.38 12.53 18.78
CA ALA A 253 -5.27 12.83 17.36
C ALA A 253 -6.59 13.38 16.80
N GLU A 254 -6.54 14.55 16.16
CA GLU A 254 -7.72 15.22 15.61
C GLU A 254 -7.98 14.77 14.17
N THR A 255 -6.92 14.54 13.40
CA THR A 255 -6.97 14.19 11.97
C THR A 255 -6.54 12.75 11.68
N SER A 256 -7.00 12.17 10.56
CA SER A 256 -6.52 10.84 10.09
C SER A 256 -5.01 10.79 9.89
N TYR A 257 -4.39 11.91 9.50
CA TYR A 257 -2.95 12.01 9.40
C TYR A 257 -2.28 11.85 10.78
N GLU A 258 -2.79 12.55 11.79
CA GLU A 258 -2.28 12.46 13.17
C GLU A 258 -2.50 11.07 13.76
N ARG A 259 -3.65 10.43 13.48
CA ARG A 259 -3.91 9.03 13.87
C ARG A 259 -2.87 8.08 13.29
N ALA A 260 -2.60 8.20 11.98
CA ALA A 260 -1.56 7.40 11.31
C ALA A 260 -0.16 7.64 11.91
N VAL A 261 0.18 8.89 12.23
CA VAL A 261 1.47 9.23 12.87
C VAL A 261 1.55 8.70 14.30
N ALA A 262 0.46 8.73 15.08
CA ALA A 262 0.43 8.20 16.43
C ALA A 262 0.65 6.68 16.43
N VAL A 263 -0.04 5.95 15.55
CA VAL A 263 0.16 4.49 15.37
C VAL A 263 1.59 4.18 14.89
N GLU A 264 2.11 4.91 13.90
CA GLU A 264 3.50 4.75 13.41
C GLU A 264 4.51 4.88 14.57
N ARG A 265 4.40 5.97 15.36
CA ARG A 265 5.30 6.23 16.49
C ARG A 265 5.17 5.18 17.58
N TRP A 266 3.96 4.73 17.88
CA TRP A 266 3.76 3.70 18.90
C TRP A 266 4.41 2.39 18.48
N LEU A 267 4.24 1.96 17.23
CA LEU A 267 4.88 0.75 16.71
C LEU A 267 6.41 0.87 16.75
N GLU A 268 6.97 2.00 16.30
CA GLU A 268 8.43 2.25 16.33
C GLU A 268 9.00 2.26 17.76
N ALA A 269 8.23 2.74 18.74
CA ALA A 269 8.67 2.83 20.14
C ALA A 269 8.56 1.50 20.89
N ASN A 270 7.60 0.63 20.52
CA ASN A 270 7.27 -0.57 21.30
C ASN A 270 7.71 -1.89 20.67
N LYS A 271 8.08 -1.90 19.38
CA LYS A 271 8.43 -3.12 18.65
C LYS A 271 9.83 -3.00 18.05
N ALA A 272 10.67 -4.01 18.25
CA ALA A 272 11.99 -4.09 17.65
C ALA A 272 11.93 -4.65 16.21
N TYR A 273 12.96 -4.36 15.41
CA TYR A 273 13.10 -4.97 14.09
C TYR A 273 13.92 -6.27 14.17
N SER A 274 13.36 -7.39 13.73
CA SER A 274 14.06 -8.69 13.67
C SER A 274 13.56 -9.53 12.50
N LEU A 275 14.48 -10.16 11.75
CA LEU A 275 14.17 -11.14 10.70
C LEU A 275 13.90 -12.54 11.25
N ASP A 276 14.27 -12.78 12.51
CA ASP A 276 14.09 -14.06 13.21
C ASP A 276 12.76 -14.12 13.99
N ALA A 277 11.87 -13.16 13.75
CA ALA A 277 10.56 -13.10 14.39
C ALA A 277 9.64 -14.22 13.87
N THR A 278 8.93 -14.86 14.78
CA THR A 278 7.89 -15.85 14.50
C THR A 278 6.63 -15.49 15.27
N HIS A 279 5.51 -16.00 14.81
CA HIS A 279 4.18 -15.79 15.39
C HIS A 279 3.39 -17.10 15.31
N ASP A 280 2.34 -17.24 16.12
CA ASP A 280 1.38 -18.32 16.03
C ASP A 280 0.56 -18.19 14.73
N ARG A 281 0.49 -19.27 13.97
CA ARG A 281 -0.13 -19.25 12.65
C ARG A 281 -1.65 -19.33 12.69
N ASP A 282 -2.21 -19.66 13.85
CA ASP A 282 -3.64 -19.83 14.04
C ASP A 282 -4.32 -18.53 14.55
N GLY A 283 -3.54 -17.46 14.78
CA GLY A 283 -4.01 -16.18 15.30
C GLY A 283 -4.06 -15.05 14.26
N ASP A 284 -4.73 -13.95 14.61
CA ASP A 284 -4.65 -12.71 13.83
C ASP A 284 -3.26 -12.07 13.99
N VAL A 285 -2.56 -11.89 12.88
CA VAL A 285 -1.18 -11.42 12.83
C VAL A 285 -1.01 -10.03 13.43
N ALA A 286 -1.96 -9.12 13.18
CA ALA A 286 -1.89 -7.76 13.67
C ALA A 286 -2.08 -7.73 15.19
N ASP A 287 -3.06 -8.48 15.68
CA ASP A 287 -3.34 -8.65 17.09
C ASP A 287 -2.13 -9.27 17.83
N GLU A 288 -1.61 -10.40 17.35
CA GLU A 288 -0.45 -11.04 17.96
C GLU A 288 0.78 -10.12 17.93
N PHE A 289 1.03 -9.42 16.82
CA PHE A 289 2.15 -8.49 16.75
C PHE A 289 2.02 -7.34 17.74
N VAL A 290 0.81 -6.81 17.94
CA VAL A 290 0.54 -5.69 18.85
C VAL A 290 0.66 -6.12 20.32
N PHE A 291 0.17 -7.30 20.69
CA PHE A 291 0.05 -7.68 22.11
C PHE A 291 1.11 -8.67 22.60
N GLU A 292 1.64 -9.52 21.73
CA GLU A 292 2.37 -10.72 22.14
C GLU A 292 3.82 -10.72 21.62
N MET A 293 4.05 -10.15 20.43
CA MET A 293 5.39 -10.08 19.85
C MET A 293 6.18 -8.85 20.35
N ALA A 294 7.47 -9.06 20.66
CA ALA A 294 8.41 -7.98 20.99
C ALA A 294 9.15 -7.42 19.76
N ALA A 295 9.25 -8.20 18.69
CA ALA A 295 9.97 -7.84 17.48
C ALA A 295 9.31 -8.43 16.23
N GLY A 296 9.53 -7.80 15.08
CA GLY A 296 9.04 -8.23 13.78
C GLY A 296 9.82 -7.59 12.64
N TYR A 297 9.47 -7.90 11.41
CA TYR A 297 10.03 -7.25 10.23
C TYR A 297 8.95 -6.52 9.44
N CYS A 298 9.32 -5.97 8.28
CA CYS A 298 8.49 -5.03 7.51
C CYS A 298 7.03 -5.48 7.28
N GLN A 299 6.74 -6.78 7.10
CA GLN A 299 5.38 -7.25 6.92
C GLN A 299 4.54 -7.12 8.19
N TYR A 300 5.08 -7.47 9.36
CA TYR A 300 4.37 -7.32 10.64
C TYR A 300 4.04 -5.87 10.95
N PHE A 301 5.04 -4.98 10.84
CA PHE A 301 4.83 -3.54 11.04
C PHE A 301 3.79 -2.95 10.09
N ALA A 302 3.88 -3.27 8.79
CA ALA A 302 2.92 -2.78 7.81
C ALA A 302 1.51 -3.36 8.06
N THR A 303 1.43 -4.63 8.43
CA THR A 303 0.15 -5.31 8.68
C THR A 303 -0.55 -4.74 9.90
N ALA A 304 0.14 -4.66 11.04
CA ALA A 304 -0.43 -4.10 12.26
C ALA A 304 -0.82 -2.63 12.09
N MET A 305 0.03 -1.82 11.45
CA MET A 305 -0.31 -0.42 11.19
C MET A 305 -1.60 -0.29 10.38
N VAL A 306 -1.76 -1.07 9.31
CA VAL A 306 -2.97 -0.99 8.48
C VAL A 306 -4.18 -1.54 9.24
N ALA A 307 -4.07 -2.67 9.92
CA ALA A 307 -5.17 -3.26 10.67
C ALA A 307 -5.67 -2.33 11.77
N MET A 308 -4.76 -1.75 12.56
CA MET A 308 -5.09 -0.72 13.56
C MET A 308 -5.81 0.47 12.91
N LEU A 309 -5.33 1.00 11.79
CA LEU A 309 -5.98 2.14 11.13
C LEU A 309 -7.33 1.84 10.47
N ARG A 310 -7.77 0.58 10.48
CA ARG A 310 -9.08 0.14 9.98
C ARG A 310 -10.11 -0.10 11.09
N THR A 311 -9.69 -0.10 12.37
CA THR A 311 -10.59 -0.28 13.51
C THR A 311 -11.37 0.97 13.86
#